data_AF-A0A843GE94-F1
#
_entry.id   AF-A0A843GE94-F1
#
_cell.length_a   1.000
_cell.length_b   1.000
_cell.length_c   1.000
_cell.angle_alpha   90.00
_cell.angle_beta   90.00
_cell.angle_gamma   90.00
#
_symmetry.space_group_name_H-M   'P 1'
#
loop_
_entity.id
_entity.type
_entity.pdbx_description
1 polymer ?
#
loop_
_entity_poly.entity_id
_entity_poly.type
_entity_poly.pdbx_seq_one_letter_code
_entity_poly.pdbx_strand_id
1 'polypeptide(L)'
;MATGTGTDGIAIFSNMDSVDFTDNVSKHAKIGELIAKAVIKSIKESLGSLQWLTPSYQMNALVRLDRYQNTLNDFYENYLPEHIKMEDEDDKREFIISLIKTSKNPELVANVSLILHLLDQYRAGLLSKKTVLKVSDSIMENQLDNEEFHSMKLLLGYVIKTQLD
;
A
#
# COMPACT_ATOMS: atom_id res chain seq x y z
N MET A 1 -13.38 4.22 -17.80
CA MET A 1 -14.38 3.41 -18.53
C MET A 1 -14.96 2.40 -17.55
N ALA A 2 -16.25 2.51 -17.23
CA ALA A 2 -16.95 1.52 -16.42
C ALA A 2 -17.26 0.30 -17.31
N THR A 3 -16.57 -0.81 -17.11
CA THR A 3 -16.95 -2.09 -17.72
C THR A 3 -18.04 -2.69 -16.85
N GLY A 4 -19.30 -2.50 -17.24
CA GLY A 4 -20.41 -3.24 -16.67
C GLY A 4 -20.24 -4.72 -16.96
N THR A 5 -19.75 -5.50 -16.00
CA THR A 5 -19.82 -6.96 -16.02
C THR A 5 -21.13 -7.36 -15.38
N GLY A 6 -22.25 -7.13 -16.07
CA GLY A 6 -23.54 -7.64 -15.61
C GLY A 6 -23.52 -9.17 -15.56
N THR A 7 -23.12 -9.76 -14.43
CA THR A 7 -23.76 -10.85 -13.66
C THR A 7 -22.80 -11.38 -12.58
N ASP A 8 -22.78 -10.75 -11.40
CA ASP A 8 -22.24 -11.36 -10.18
C ASP A 8 -23.31 -12.28 -9.58
N GLY A 9 -23.50 -13.46 -10.18
CA GLY A 9 -24.47 -14.45 -9.71
C GLY A 9 -23.88 -15.36 -8.64
N ILE A 10 -24.69 -15.71 -7.63
CA ILE A 10 -24.32 -16.72 -6.61
C ILE A 10 -25.17 -17.98 -6.85
N ALA A 11 -24.52 -19.12 -7.04
CA ALA A 11 -25.17 -20.43 -7.09
C ALA A 11 -25.00 -21.16 -5.75
N ILE A 12 -26.10 -21.66 -5.20
CA ILE A 12 -26.12 -22.36 -3.91
C ILE A 12 -26.57 -23.79 -4.18
N PHE A 13 -25.77 -24.75 -3.74
CA PHE A 13 -26.08 -26.17 -3.83
C PHE A 13 -26.24 -26.72 -2.42
N SER A 14 -27.31 -27.48 -2.20
CA SER A 14 -27.56 -28.17 -0.93
C SER A 14 -27.29 -29.66 -1.10
N ASN A 15 -26.68 -30.27 -0.08
CA ASN A 15 -26.56 -31.73 -0.02
C ASN A 15 -27.88 -32.31 0.51
N MET A 16 -28.57 -33.09 -0.31
CA MET A 16 -29.85 -33.71 0.08
C MET A 16 -29.71 -34.79 1.15
N ASP A 17 -28.50 -35.33 1.34
CA ASP A 17 -28.22 -36.35 2.38
C ASP A 17 -27.79 -35.72 3.73
N SER A 18 -27.78 -34.39 3.82
CA SER A 18 -27.39 -33.66 5.05
C SER A 18 -28.46 -33.72 6.13
N VAL A 19 -28.03 -33.95 7.38
CA VAL A 19 -28.91 -33.84 8.57
C VAL A 19 -29.19 -32.37 8.92
N ASP A 20 -28.28 -31.47 8.56
CA ASP A 20 -28.44 -30.03 8.75
C ASP A 20 -29.45 -29.47 7.74
N PHE A 21 -30.57 -28.96 8.25
CA PHE A 21 -31.66 -28.37 7.47
C PHE A 21 -31.78 -26.88 7.76
N THR A 22 -31.99 -26.08 6.72
CA THR A 22 -32.27 -24.63 6.85
C THR A 22 -33.56 -24.30 6.11
N ASP A 23 -34.54 -23.80 6.86
CA ASP A 23 -35.85 -23.35 6.36
C ASP A 23 -35.86 -21.85 5.99
N ASN A 24 -34.91 -21.09 6.54
CA ASN A 24 -34.84 -19.65 6.39
C ASN A 24 -33.67 -19.24 5.49
N VAL A 25 -33.99 -18.77 4.29
CA VAL A 25 -33.03 -18.33 3.27
C VAL A 25 -32.78 -16.81 3.31
N SER A 26 -33.23 -16.12 4.36
CA SER A 26 -33.06 -14.67 4.46
C SER A 26 -31.61 -14.26 4.75
N LYS A 27 -31.25 -13.03 4.40
CA LYS A 27 -29.93 -12.43 4.69
C LYS A 27 -29.57 -12.35 6.18
N HIS A 28 -30.57 -12.48 7.06
CA HIS A 28 -30.39 -12.48 8.51
C HIS A 28 -30.26 -13.90 9.09
N ALA A 29 -30.51 -14.92 8.28
CA ALA A 29 -30.35 -16.32 8.66
C ALA A 29 -28.92 -16.81 8.45
N LYS A 30 -28.64 -18.04 8.88
CA LYS A 30 -27.32 -18.65 8.79
C LYS A 30 -26.79 -18.68 7.35
N ILE A 31 -27.67 -18.83 6.36
CA ILE A 31 -27.28 -18.79 4.95
C ILE A 31 -26.66 -17.45 4.54
N GLY A 32 -27.14 -16.33 5.09
CA GLY A 32 -26.60 -15.00 4.82
C GLY A 32 -25.17 -14.84 5.32
N GLU A 33 -24.88 -15.34 6.52
CA GLU A 33 -23.52 -15.39 7.09
C GLU A 33 -22.60 -16.28 6.23
N LEU A 34 -23.08 -17.45 5.80
CA LEU A 34 -22.32 -18.39 4.98
C LEU A 34 -21.99 -17.81 3.60
N ILE A 35 -22.96 -17.16 2.95
CA ILE A 35 -22.75 -16.44 1.69
C ILE A 35 -21.70 -15.34 1.90
N ALA A 36 -21.84 -14.51 2.94
CA ALA A 36 -20.89 -13.45 3.22
C ALA A 36 -19.46 -13.98 3.42
N LYS A 37 -19.31 -15.08 4.17
CA LYS A 37 -18.01 -15.75 4.37
C LYS A 37 -17.42 -16.29 3.07
N ALA A 38 -18.24 -16.93 2.23
CA ALA A 38 -17.82 -17.44 0.93
C ALA A 38 -17.34 -16.29 0.03
N VAL A 39 -18.12 -15.21 -0.08
CA VAL A 39 -17.76 -14.03 -0.88
C VAL A 39 -16.48 -13.37 -0.37
N ILE A 40 -16.34 -13.15 0.94
CA ILE A 40 -15.11 -12.59 1.54
C ILE A 40 -13.90 -13.47 1.21
N LYS A 41 -14.05 -14.80 1.31
CA LYS A 41 -12.97 -15.74 0.99
C LYS A 41 -12.60 -15.66 -0.49
N SER A 42 -13.57 -15.74 -1.39
CA SER A 42 -13.34 -15.66 -2.84
C SER A 42 -12.70 -14.34 -3.24
N ILE A 43 -13.14 -13.21 -2.69
CA ILE A 43 -12.51 -11.90 -2.95
C ILE A 43 -11.04 -11.91 -2.51
N LYS A 44 -10.73 -12.43 -1.31
CA LYS A 44 -9.34 -12.52 -0.83
C LYS A 44 -8.48 -13.41 -1.72
N GLU A 45 -9.01 -14.55 -2.15
CA GLU A 45 -8.33 -15.47 -3.06
C GLU A 45 -8.10 -14.83 -4.43
N SER A 46 -9.13 -14.22 -5.03
CA SER A 46 -9.01 -13.50 -6.31
C SER A 46 -8.04 -12.33 -6.24
N LEU A 47 -8.08 -11.52 -5.18
CA LEU A 47 -7.11 -10.43 -4.97
C LEU A 47 -5.68 -10.96 -4.84
N GLY A 48 -5.50 -12.07 -4.12
CA GLY A 48 -4.22 -12.75 -3.99
C GLY A 48 -3.71 -13.32 -5.32
N SER A 49 -4.57 -13.93 -6.13
CA SER A 49 -4.18 -14.60 -7.38
C SER A 49 -4.03 -13.67 -8.59
N LEU A 50 -4.91 -12.67 -8.75
CA LEU A 50 -4.86 -11.77 -9.91
C LEU A 50 -3.96 -10.55 -9.69
N GLN A 51 -3.97 -9.99 -8.48
CA GLN A 51 -3.32 -8.70 -8.20
C GLN A 51 -2.21 -8.83 -7.15
N TRP A 52 -1.89 -10.04 -6.71
CA TRP A 52 -0.89 -10.31 -5.68
C TRP A 52 -1.16 -9.58 -4.36
N LEU A 53 -2.41 -9.13 -4.13
CA LEU A 53 -2.84 -8.34 -2.97
C LEU A 53 -3.02 -9.19 -1.71
N THR A 54 -1.91 -9.77 -1.26
CA THR A 54 -1.81 -10.53 -0.01
C THR A 54 -1.29 -9.65 1.13
N PRO A 55 -1.56 -9.97 2.40
CA PRO A 55 -1.00 -9.23 3.54
C PRO A 55 0.53 -9.14 3.50
N SER A 56 1.21 -10.22 3.09
CA SER A 56 2.66 -10.27 2.96
C SER A 56 3.20 -9.41 1.82
N TYR A 57 2.44 -9.26 0.74
CA TYR A 57 2.77 -8.33 -0.35
C TYR A 57 2.54 -6.87 0.06
N GLN A 58 1.46 -6.59 0.79
CA GLN A 58 1.08 -5.25 1.26
C GLN A 58 1.92 -4.73 2.45
N MET A 59 2.63 -5.62 3.16
CA MET A 59 3.63 -5.26 4.16
C MET A 59 4.95 -4.87 3.49
N ASN A 60 4.87 -3.88 2.59
CA ASN A 60 6.00 -3.38 1.83
C ASN A 60 5.83 -1.87 1.56
N ALA A 61 6.81 -1.07 1.97
CA ALA A 61 6.82 0.37 1.81
C ALA A 61 6.88 0.82 0.35
N LEU A 62 7.66 0.12 -0.49
CA LEU A 62 7.76 0.40 -1.93
C LEU A 62 6.43 0.13 -2.64
N VAL A 63 5.73 -0.94 -2.27
CA VAL A 63 4.38 -1.23 -2.79
C VAL A 63 3.38 -0.13 -2.42
N ARG A 64 3.53 0.52 -1.26
CA ARG A 64 2.68 1.66 -0.88
C ARG A 64 3.04 2.94 -1.64
N LEU A 65 4.33 3.13 -1.93
CA LEU A 65 4.85 4.25 -2.70
C LEU A 65 4.60 4.12 -4.21
N ASP A 66 4.21 2.93 -4.67
CA ASP A 66 3.92 2.60 -6.07
C ASP A 66 2.92 3.56 -6.73
N ARG A 67 1.98 4.10 -5.95
CA ARG A 67 1.02 5.10 -6.43
C ARG A 67 1.66 6.42 -6.91
N TYR A 68 2.96 6.60 -6.68
CA TYR A 68 3.76 7.75 -7.11
C TYR A 68 4.81 7.37 -8.18
N GLN A 69 4.73 6.19 -8.80
CA GLN A 69 5.69 5.72 -9.81
C GLN A 69 6.03 6.75 -10.90
N ASN A 70 5.06 7.58 -11.31
CA ASN A 70 5.24 8.59 -12.36
C ASN A 70 6.32 9.65 -12.04
N THR A 71 6.75 9.74 -10.78
CA THR A 71 7.78 10.69 -10.33
C THR A 71 9.17 10.05 -10.18
N LEU A 72 9.34 8.74 -10.38
CA LEU A 72 10.61 8.07 -10.08
C LEU A 72 11.75 8.39 -11.06
N ASN A 73 11.47 8.74 -12.31
CA ASN A 73 12.54 9.14 -13.25
C ASN A 73 13.21 10.43 -12.78
N ASP A 74 12.42 11.44 -12.45
CA ASP A 74 12.90 12.71 -11.91
C ASP A 74 13.60 12.54 -10.55
N PHE A 75 13.16 11.57 -9.73
CA PHE A 75 13.89 11.18 -8.53
C PHE A 75 15.33 10.75 -8.84
N TYR A 76 15.53 9.82 -9.78
CA TYR A 76 16.87 9.30 -10.09
C TYR A 76 17.73 10.30 -10.88
N GLU A 77 17.12 11.09 -11.76
CA GLU A 77 17.85 12.00 -12.66
C GLU A 77 18.21 13.34 -12.00
N ASN A 78 17.33 13.85 -11.13
CA ASN A 78 17.47 15.21 -10.59
C ASN A 78 17.59 15.22 -9.06
N TYR A 79 16.70 14.54 -8.33
CA TYR A 79 16.69 14.66 -6.87
C TYR A 79 17.83 13.89 -6.18
N LEU A 80 18.05 12.63 -6.56
CA LEU A 80 19.03 11.76 -5.92
C LEU A 80 20.47 12.30 -6.06
N PRO A 81 20.92 12.78 -7.24
CA PRO A 81 22.26 13.36 -7.40
C PRO A 81 22.52 14.63 -6.57
N GLU A 82 21.46 15.38 -6.21
CA GLU A 82 21.59 16.54 -5.33
C GLU A 82 21.90 16.17 -3.86
N HIS A 83 21.56 14.93 -3.46
CA HIS A 83 21.63 14.49 -2.06
C HIS A 83 22.74 13.47 -1.79
N ILE A 84 23.07 12.65 -2.79
CA ILE A 84 24.12 11.63 -2.69
C ILE A 84 24.93 11.63 -3.99
N LYS A 85 26.27 11.64 -3.84
CA LYS A 85 27.15 11.41 -4.97
C LYS A 85 27.13 9.92 -5.31
N MET A 86 26.76 9.62 -6.54
CA MET A 86 26.93 8.29 -7.14
C MET A 86 28.05 8.41 -8.18
N GLU A 87 29.15 7.71 -7.96
CA GLU A 87 30.33 7.74 -8.82
C GLU A 87 30.18 6.76 -9.99
N ASP A 88 29.44 5.66 -9.78
CA ASP A 88 29.21 4.64 -10.80
C ASP A 88 27.83 3.94 -10.70
N GLU A 89 27.62 2.95 -11.58
CA GLU A 89 26.42 2.11 -11.61
C GLU A 89 26.31 1.17 -10.41
N ASP A 90 27.42 0.83 -9.75
CA ASP A 90 27.40 -0.04 -8.59
C ASP A 90 26.86 0.70 -7.36
N ASP A 91 27.17 1.99 -7.17
CA ASP A 91 26.54 2.84 -6.14
C ASP A 91 25.01 2.89 -6.28
N LYS A 92 24.53 3.03 -7.52
CA LYS A 92 23.09 3.04 -7.83
C LYS A 92 22.45 1.69 -7.52
N ARG A 93 23.14 0.58 -7.80
CA ARG A 93 22.67 -0.76 -7.44
C ARG A 93 22.61 -0.95 -5.94
N GLU A 94 23.63 -0.52 -5.20
CA GLU A 94 23.65 -0.60 -3.74
C GLU A 94 22.48 0.17 -3.12
N PHE A 95 22.19 1.37 -3.65
CA PHE A 95 21.04 2.16 -3.25
C PHE A 95 19.71 1.41 -3.46
N ILE A 96 19.52 0.80 -4.63
CA ILE A 96 18.30 0.03 -4.94
C ILE A 96 18.21 -1.21 -4.05
N ILE A 97 19.32 -1.91 -3.80
CA ILE A 97 19.38 -3.07 -2.91
C ILE A 97 19.00 -2.66 -1.49
N SER A 98 19.49 -1.51 -1.01
CA SER A 98 19.14 -0.96 0.31
C SER A 98 17.64 -0.70 0.44
N LEU A 99 17.02 -0.07 -0.58
CA LEU A 99 15.57 0.13 -0.63
C LEU A 99 14.80 -1.20 -0.55
N ILE A 100 15.18 -2.18 -1.36
CA ILE A 100 14.49 -3.48 -1.41
C ILE A 100 14.62 -4.21 -0.06
N LYS A 101 15.83 -4.22 0.51
CA LYS A 101 16.14 -4.91 1.77
C LYS A 101 15.31 -4.38 2.93
N THR A 102 15.13 -3.07 3.01
CA THR A 102 14.41 -2.41 4.11
C THR A 102 12.91 -2.31 3.88
N SER A 103 12.46 -2.42 2.63
CA SER A 103 11.06 -2.19 2.23
C SER A 103 10.01 -2.97 3.04
N LYS A 104 10.35 -4.15 3.57
CA LYS A 104 9.44 -5.01 4.34
C LYS A 104 9.58 -4.87 5.86
N ASN A 105 10.43 -3.96 6.34
CA ASN A 105 10.57 -3.68 7.77
C ASN A 105 9.22 -3.13 8.32
N PRO A 106 8.60 -3.76 9.33
CA PRO A 106 7.27 -3.36 9.83
C PRO A 106 7.20 -1.91 10.33
N GLU A 107 8.26 -1.42 10.97
CA GLU A 107 8.34 -0.04 11.49
C GLU A 107 8.43 0.98 10.34
N LEU A 108 9.30 0.70 9.36
CA LEU A 108 9.41 1.54 8.16
C LEU A 108 8.08 1.59 7.40
N VAL A 109 7.45 0.43 7.24
CA VAL A 109 6.14 0.28 6.58
C VAL A 109 5.07 1.12 7.30
N ALA A 110 5.05 1.11 8.65
CA ALA A 110 4.13 1.93 9.44
C ALA A 110 4.37 3.43 9.25
N ASN A 111 5.62 3.89 9.39
CA ASN A 111 5.98 5.31 9.27
C ASN A 111 5.73 5.86 7.86
N VAL A 112 6.09 5.11 6.82
CA VAL A 112 5.75 5.45 5.43
C VAL A 112 4.24 5.61 5.29
N SER A 113 3.45 4.68 5.83
CA SER A 113 1.99 4.79 5.78
C SER A 113 1.42 6.01 6.49
N LEU A 114 1.98 6.40 7.64
CA LEU A 114 1.56 7.60 8.35
C LEU A 114 1.78 8.84 7.49
N ILE A 115 2.96 8.97 6.89
CA ILE A 115 3.30 10.09 6.00
C ILE A 115 2.39 10.09 4.77
N LEU A 116 2.19 8.94 4.13
CA LEU A 116 1.29 8.83 2.98
C LEU A 116 -0.15 9.22 3.32
N HIS A 117 -0.61 8.88 4.53
CA HIS A 117 -1.92 9.30 5.01
C HIS A 117 -2.00 10.81 5.20
N LEU A 118 -0.96 11.46 5.74
CA LEU A 118 -0.91 12.92 5.85
C LEU A 118 -1.01 13.60 4.47
N LEU A 119 -0.32 13.06 3.47
CA LEU A 119 -0.40 13.55 2.08
C LEU A 119 -1.82 13.40 1.51
N ASP A 120 -2.50 12.29 1.80
CA ASP A 120 -3.90 12.09 1.38
C ASP A 120 -4.85 13.08 2.06
N GLN A 121 -4.63 13.36 3.35
CA GLN A 121 -5.41 14.36 4.09
C GLN A 121 -5.18 15.79 3.56
N TYR A 122 -3.96 16.12 3.13
CA TYR A 122 -3.68 17.38 2.43
C TYR A 122 -4.43 17.46 1.11
N ARG A 123 -4.35 16.42 0.27
CA ARG A 123 -5.07 16.35 -1.02
C ARG A 123 -6.59 16.45 -0.86
N ALA A 124 -7.13 15.91 0.23
CA ALA A 124 -8.54 16.04 0.58
C ALA A 124 -8.93 17.44 1.13
N GLY A 125 -7.97 18.36 1.29
CA GLY A 125 -8.19 19.70 1.84
C GLY A 125 -8.39 19.72 3.36
N LEU A 126 -8.12 18.61 4.06
CA LEU A 126 -8.36 18.47 5.49
C LEU A 126 -7.18 18.99 6.34
N LEU A 127 -5.96 18.95 5.80
CA LEU A 127 -4.75 19.47 6.45
C LEU A 127 -4.07 20.53 5.58
N SER A 128 -3.43 21.51 6.21
CA SER A 128 -2.61 22.49 5.50
C SER A 128 -1.23 21.92 5.10
N LYS A 129 -0.63 22.42 4.02
CA LYS A 129 0.76 22.11 3.61
C LYS A 129 1.74 22.23 4.79
N LYS A 130 1.64 23.33 5.54
CA LYS A 130 2.50 23.60 6.71
C LYS A 130 2.37 22.52 7.79
N THR A 131 1.15 22.07 8.08
CA THR A 131 0.90 21.01 9.07
C THR A 131 1.51 19.70 8.61
N VAL A 132 1.29 19.33 7.35
CA VAL A 132 1.79 18.06 6.81
C VAL A 132 3.31 18.02 6.76
N LEU A 133 3.97 19.11 6.32
CA LEU A 133 5.43 19.22 6.37
C LEU A 133 5.95 19.01 7.79
N LYS A 134 5.48 19.82 8.75
CA LYS A 134 5.96 19.75 10.14
C LYS A 134 5.85 18.35 10.74
N VAL A 135 4.72 17.67 10.55
CA VAL A 135 4.50 16.34 11.13
C VAL A 135 5.31 15.28 10.38
N SER A 136 5.40 15.37 9.05
CA SER A 136 6.21 14.45 8.27
C SER A 136 7.69 14.57 8.62
N ASP A 137 8.21 15.79 8.73
CA ASP A 137 9.60 16.04 9.15
C ASP A 137 9.87 15.45 10.53
N SER A 138 8.97 15.64 11.49
CA SER A 138 9.10 15.03 12.82
C SER A 138 9.13 13.50 12.75
N ILE A 139 8.32 12.84 11.91
CA ILE A 139 8.39 11.39 11.73
C ILE A 139 9.76 11.00 11.12
N MET A 140 10.21 11.73 10.10
CA MET A 140 11.46 11.47 9.39
C MET A 140 12.70 11.63 10.28
N GLU A 141 12.68 12.58 11.21
CA GLU A 141 13.78 12.88 12.14
C GLU A 141 13.75 11.99 13.40
N ASN A 142 12.59 11.57 13.87
CA ASN A 142 12.51 10.85 15.15
C ASN A 142 12.35 9.33 14.99
N GLN A 143 11.78 8.87 13.86
CA GLN A 143 11.45 7.46 13.65
C GLN A 143 12.26 6.82 12.51
N LEU A 144 12.79 7.64 11.60
CA LEU A 144 13.54 7.18 10.42
C LEU A 144 15.00 7.66 10.41
N ASP A 145 15.51 8.12 11.54
CA ASP A 145 16.88 8.63 11.68
C ASP A 145 17.87 7.51 12.01
N ASN A 146 17.99 6.58 11.07
CA ASN A 146 19.01 5.55 11.09
C ASN A 146 19.59 5.35 9.68
N GLU A 147 20.83 4.88 9.61
CA GLU A 147 21.53 4.61 8.36
C GLU A 147 20.82 3.56 7.51
N GLU A 148 20.15 2.60 8.16
CA GLU A 148 19.42 1.54 7.46
C GLU A 148 18.32 2.12 6.55
N PHE A 149 17.59 3.13 7.02
CA PHE A 149 16.46 3.71 6.30
C PHE A 149 16.85 4.90 5.41
N HIS A 150 18.14 5.23 5.29
CA HIS A 150 18.63 6.39 4.56
C HIS A 150 18.06 6.47 3.12
N SER A 151 18.17 5.38 2.36
CA SER A 151 17.66 5.33 0.98
C SER A 151 16.15 5.54 0.90
N MET A 152 15.39 4.98 1.85
CA MET A 152 13.95 5.17 1.92
C MET A 152 13.59 6.61 2.34
N LYS A 153 14.36 7.22 3.24
CA LYS A 153 14.20 8.61 3.69
C LYS A 153 14.38 9.56 2.50
N LEU A 154 15.37 9.34 1.65
CA LEU A 154 15.56 10.13 0.43
C LEU A 154 14.37 10.00 -0.54
N LEU A 155 13.92 8.78 -0.81
CA LEU A 155 12.76 8.55 -1.68
C LEU A 155 11.48 9.18 -1.10
N LEU A 156 11.26 9.06 0.21
CA LEU A 156 10.08 9.61 0.86
C LEU A 156 10.10 11.14 0.91
N GLY A 157 11.28 11.75 1.13
CA GLY A 157 11.46 13.20 1.06
C GLY A 157 11.12 13.76 -0.32
N TYR A 158 11.55 13.06 -1.38
CA TYR A 158 11.17 13.40 -2.75
C TYR A 158 9.64 13.32 -2.98
N VAL A 159 8.99 12.26 -2.50
CA VAL A 159 7.54 12.12 -2.59
C VAL A 159 6.84 13.25 -1.83
N ILE A 160 7.26 13.57 -0.60
CA ILE A 160 6.66 14.69 0.16
C ILE A 160 6.79 16.00 -0.61
N LYS A 161 7.97 16.31 -1.15
CA LYS A 161 8.22 17.53 -1.94
C LYS A 161 7.27 17.62 -3.13
N THR A 162 7.25 16.59 -3.98
CA THR A 162 6.43 16.57 -5.21
C THR A 162 4.93 16.60 -4.97
N GLN A 163 4.46 16.10 -3.82
CA GLN A 163 3.03 16.05 -3.51
C GLN A 163 2.49 17.30 -2.81
N LEU A 164 3.38 18.13 -2.28
CA LEU A 164 3.01 19.35 -1.58
C LEU A 164 3.25 20.61 -2.42
N ASP A 165 4.07 20.53 -3.47
CA ASP A 165 4.24 21.58 -4.48
C ASP A 165 3.07 21.64 -5.47
#